data_AF-A0A974NUN7-F1
#
_entry.id   AF-A0A974NUN7-F1
#
_cell.length_a   1.000
_cell.length_b   1.000
_cell.length_c   1.000
_cell.angle_alpha   90.00
_cell.angle_beta   90.00
_cell.angle_gamma   90.00
#
_symmetry.space_group_name_H-M   'P 1'
#
loop_
_entity.id
_entity.type
_entity.pdbx_description
1 polymer ?
#
loop_
_entity_poly.entity_id
_entity_poly.type
_entity_poly.pdbx_seq_one_letter_code
_entity_poly.pdbx_strand_id
1 'polypeptide(L)'
;MRDSVIAFTALRQRVSQIEGRRQTETSGVTVLGHAGIDASLGGGLERGRLHEIFAADAEDASSAAGFAAMIVRRGGTGSVVWLKEEGVQGAGGALHMPGLVQLDLRGTDLIVGLLPDALSVLRVAAEVVRCADAGIVVIELWRSPGRWT
;
A
#
# COMPACT_ATOMS: atom_id res chain seq x y z
N MET A 1 -38.46 24.76 4.30
CA MET A 1 -38.46 23.69 5.34
C MET A 1 -38.41 22.29 4.73
N ARG A 2 -39.15 21.97 3.66
CA ARG A 2 -39.06 20.68 2.93
C ARG A 2 -37.69 20.44 2.27
N ASP A 3 -37.07 21.48 1.73
CA ASP A 3 -35.74 21.36 1.08
C ASP A 3 -34.63 20.96 2.05
N SER A 4 -34.71 21.44 3.30
CA SER A 4 -33.77 21.10 4.36
C SER A 4 -33.88 19.64 4.77
N VAL A 5 -35.09 19.06 4.76
CA VAL A 5 -35.32 17.64 5.10
C VAL A 5 -34.77 16.73 3.99
N ILE A 6 -34.96 17.11 2.73
CA ILE A 6 -34.41 16.36 1.58
C ILE A 6 -32.88 16.40 1.59
N ALA A 7 -32.28 17.57 1.81
CA ALA A 7 -30.83 17.72 1.90
C ALA A 7 -30.23 16.90 3.05
N PHE A 8 -30.88 16.88 4.23
CA PHE A 8 -30.40 16.13 5.39
C PHE A 8 -30.51 14.61 5.19
N THR A 9 -31.56 14.15 4.50
CA THR A 9 -31.75 12.73 4.19
C THR A 9 -30.72 12.26 3.16
N ALA A 10 -30.45 13.07 2.13
CA ALA A 10 -29.41 12.81 1.15
C ALA A 10 -28.01 12.80 1.77
N LEU A 11 -27.75 13.68 2.74
CA LEU A 11 -26.50 13.69 3.50
C LEU A 11 -26.35 12.43 4.36
N ARG A 12 -27.39 12.03 5.09
CA ARG A 12 -27.37 10.78 5.88
C ARG A 12 -27.16 9.55 5.00
N GLN A 13 -27.77 9.49 3.81
CA GLN A 13 -27.51 8.41 2.86
C GLN A 13 -26.06 8.40 2.37
N ARG A 14 -25.47 9.56 2.06
CA ARG A 14 -24.06 9.66 1.69
C ARG A 14 -23.12 9.26 2.82
N VAL A 15 -23.38 9.72 4.04
CA VAL A 15 -22.60 9.35 5.23
C VAL A 15 -22.73 7.85 5.48
N SER A 16 -23.94 7.28 5.42
CA SER A 16 -24.16 5.84 5.57
C SER A 16 -23.48 5.01 4.48
N GLN A 17 -23.35 5.51 3.25
CA GLN A 17 -22.56 4.84 2.21
C GLN A 17 -21.05 4.90 2.45
N ILE A 18 -20.57 5.94 3.14
CA ILE A 18 -19.17 6.07 3.54
C ILE A 18 -18.89 5.16 4.76
N GLU A 19 -19.78 5.18 5.75
CA GLU A 19 -19.67 4.40 6.99
C GLU A 19 -19.95 2.90 6.78
N GLY A 20 -20.88 2.55 5.88
CA GLY A 20 -21.25 1.17 5.54
C GLY A 20 -20.15 0.40 4.79
N ARG A 21 -19.08 1.09 4.37
CA ARG A 21 -17.86 0.49 3.79
C ARG A 21 -16.79 0.23 4.84
N ARG A 22 -17.18 0.03 6.10
CA ARG A 22 -16.28 -0.54 7.11
C ARG A 22 -15.94 -1.96 6.65
N GLN A 23 -14.88 -2.08 5.86
CA GLN A 23 -14.26 -3.37 5.55
C GLN A 23 -14.08 -4.09 6.88
N THR A 24 -14.44 -5.37 6.93
CA THR A 24 -14.24 -6.24 8.09
C THR A 24 -12.85 -5.93 8.65
N GLU A 25 -12.79 -5.34 9.85
CA GLU A 25 -11.52 -4.95 10.45
C GLU A 25 -10.69 -6.23 10.57
N THR A 26 -9.71 -6.38 9.68
CA THR A 26 -8.77 -7.49 9.74
C THR A 26 -7.86 -7.21 10.92
N SER A 27 -8.33 -7.57 12.11
CA SER A 27 -7.55 -7.46 13.33
C SER A 27 -6.37 -8.42 13.23
N GLY A 28 -5.16 -7.87 13.19
CA GLY A 28 -3.94 -8.66 13.18
C GLY A 28 -2.72 -7.77 13.04
N VAL A 29 -1.60 -8.25 13.57
CA VAL A 29 -0.31 -7.57 13.50
C VAL A 29 0.69 -8.53 12.85
N THR A 30 1.46 -8.03 11.89
CA THR A 30 2.57 -8.76 11.27
C THR A 30 3.88 -8.33 11.94
N VAL A 31 4.52 -9.24 12.66
CA VAL A 31 5.85 -9.00 13.25
C VAL A 31 6.92 -8.92 12.16
N LEU A 32 7.85 -7.98 12.32
CA LEU A 32 9.02 -7.81 11.47
C LEU A 32 10.19 -8.69 11.92
N GLY A 33 10.08 -9.39 13.05
CA GLY A 33 11.11 -10.30 13.54
C GLY A 33 12.36 -9.59 14.05
N HIS A 34 12.24 -8.30 14.37
CA HIS A 34 13.27 -7.53 15.04
C HIS A 34 12.66 -6.91 16.30
N ALA A 35 12.96 -7.49 17.47
CA ALA A 35 12.27 -7.18 18.72
C ALA A 35 12.20 -5.68 19.04
N GLY A 36 13.27 -4.92 18.78
CA GLY A 36 13.28 -3.48 19.02
C GLY A 36 12.37 -2.69 18.09
N ILE A 37 12.25 -3.11 16.82
CA ILE A 37 11.38 -2.43 15.85
C ILE A 37 9.94 -2.83 16.15
N ASP A 38 9.67 -4.11 16.37
CA ASP A 38 8.35 -4.61 16.72
C ASP A 38 7.81 -3.92 17.98
N ALA A 39 8.64 -3.77 19.03
CA ALA A 39 8.27 -3.03 20.23
C ALA A 39 7.94 -1.55 19.94
N SER A 40 8.74 -0.88 19.08
CA SER A 40 8.51 0.52 18.70
C SER A 40 7.21 0.74 17.91
N LEU A 41 6.74 -0.31 17.21
CA LEU A 41 5.51 -0.31 16.41
C LEU A 41 4.30 -0.86 17.18
N GLY A 42 4.42 -1.14 18.49
CA GLY A 42 3.33 -1.71 19.28
C GLY A 42 3.07 -3.21 19.04
N GLY A 43 4.09 -3.94 18.59
CA GLY A 43 4.06 -5.39 18.33
C GLY A 43 4.24 -5.77 16.86
N GLY A 44 4.37 -4.81 15.95
CA GLY A 44 4.58 -5.03 14.51
C GLY A 44 3.68 -4.14 13.64
N LEU A 45 3.49 -4.50 12.37
CA LEU A 45 2.65 -3.75 11.43
C LEU A 45 1.18 -4.19 11.51
N GLU A 46 0.28 -3.28 11.84
CA GLU A 46 -1.16 -3.52 11.81
C GLU A 46 -1.66 -3.87 10.38
N ARG A 47 -2.48 -4.91 10.26
CA ARG A 47 -3.14 -5.27 8.99
C ARG A 47 -4.27 -4.28 8.67
N GLY A 48 -4.52 -4.06 7.39
CA GLY A 48 -5.56 -3.13 6.92
C GLY A 48 -5.26 -1.66 7.22
N ARG A 49 -3.99 -1.31 7.49
CA ARG A 49 -3.50 0.05 7.68
C ARG A 49 -2.51 0.45 6.59
N LEU A 50 -2.38 1.76 6.39
CA LEU A 50 -1.33 2.34 5.56
C LEU A 50 -0.05 2.47 6.39
N HIS A 51 1.04 1.92 5.88
CA HIS A 51 2.38 2.05 6.47
C HIS A 51 3.28 2.74 5.45
N GLU A 52 3.98 3.79 5.87
CA GLU A 52 4.87 4.56 5.01
C GLU A 52 6.33 4.22 5.32
N ILE A 53 7.11 3.98 4.28
CA ILE A 53 8.54 3.66 4.36
C ILE A 53 9.28 4.77 3.64
N PHE A 54 10.20 5.42 4.35
CA PHE A 54 11.03 6.48 3.80
C PHE A 54 12.46 6.00 3.68
N ALA A 55 13.03 6.21 2.50
CA ALA A 55 14.47 6.17 2.30
C ALA A 55 15.09 7.40 3.00
N ALA A 56 16.30 7.24 3.56
CA ALA A 56 17.00 8.37 4.17
C ALA A 56 17.40 9.38 3.09
N ASP A 57 18.00 8.89 2.01
CA ASP A 57 18.34 9.66 0.82
C ASP A 57 17.74 9.05 -0.46
N ALA A 58 17.78 9.81 -1.56
CA ALA A 58 17.32 9.34 -2.87
C ALA A 58 18.05 8.07 -3.35
N GLU A 59 19.32 7.92 -2.96
CA GLU A 59 20.17 6.77 -3.27
C GLU A 59 19.74 5.50 -2.51
N ASP A 60 19.06 5.66 -1.37
CA ASP A 60 18.55 4.55 -0.55
C ASP A 60 17.16 4.04 -1.01
N ALA A 61 16.62 4.56 -2.12
CA ALA A 61 15.32 4.14 -2.63
C ALA A 61 15.25 2.61 -2.86
N SER A 62 16.34 2.01 -3.35
CA SER A 62 16.44 0.56 -3.53
C SER A 62 16.41 -0.21 -2.21
N SER A 63 17.01 0.35 -1.15
CA SER A 63 16.98 -0.21 0.21
C SER A 63 15.57 -0.20 0.78
N ALA A 64 14.82 0.90 0.59
CA ALA A 64 13.42 0.99 0.99
C ALA A 64 12.53 -0.03 0.25
N ALA A 65 12.73 -0.20 -1.07
CA ALA A 65 12.04 -1.22 -1.86
C ALA A 65 12.39 -2.65 -1.38
N GLY A 66 13.67 -2.92 -1.10
CA GLY A 66 14.10 -4.21 -0.55
C GLY A 66 13.49 -4.49 0.83
N PHE A 67 13.40 -3.48 1.69
CA PHE A 67 12.73 -3.59 2.99
C PHE A 67 11.23 -3.88 2.84
N ALA A 68 10.54 -3.20 1.92
CA ALA A 68 9.14 -3.48 1.60
C ALA A 68 8.97 -4.93 1.09
N ALA A 69 9.86 -5.42 0.23
CA ALA A 69 9.82 -6.82 -0.24
C ALA A 69 9.98 -7.82 0.92
N MET A 70 10.82 -7.52 1.91
CA MET A 70 10.95 -8.34 3.11
C MET A 70 9.71 -8.30 4.01
N ILE A 71 8.98 -7.19 4.05
CA ILE A 71 7.68 -7.10 4.72
C ILE A 71 6.65 -7.95 3.96
N VAL A 72 6.58 -7.83 2.64
CA VAL A 72 5.67 -8.62 1.79
C VAL A 72 5.84 -10.11 2.05
N ARG A 73 7.08 -10.59 2.10
CA ARG A 73 7.43 -11.98 2.42
C ARG A 73 6.86 -12.47 3.75
N ARG A 74 6.68 -11.57 4.73
CA ARG A 74 6.13 -11.88 6.06
C ARG A 74 4.61 -11.65 6.16
N GLY A 75 4.07 -10.84 5.25
CA GLY A 75 2.86 -10.05 5.49
C GLY A 75 1.52 -10.69 5.18
N GLY A 76 1.44 -11.85 4.54
CA GLY A 76 0.16 -12.58 4.49
C GLY A 76 -0.10 -13.43 3.26
N THR A 77 -1.30 -14.01 3.28
CA THR A 77 -1.92 -14.82 2.23
C THR A 77 -2.64 -13.94 1.20
N GLY A 78 -2.67 -14.34 -0.07
CA GLY A 78 -3.36 -13.63 -1.16
C GLY A 78 -2.40 -13.04 -2.19
N SER A 79 -2.94 -12.30 -3.18
CA SER A 79 -2.12 -11.66 -4.22
C SER A 79 -1.41 -10.43 -3.68
N VAL A 80 -0.18 -10.21 -4.13
CA VAL A 80 0.57 -8.98 -3.88
C VAL A 80 0.50 -8.11 -5.11
N VAL A 81 0.09 -6.86 -4.95
CA VAL A 81 0.07 -5.90 -6.04
C VAL A 81 1.10 -4.81 -5.76
N TRP A 82 2.14 -4.77 -6.59
CA TRP A 82 3.23 -3.80 -6.51
C TRP A 82 3.07 -2.76 -7.61
N LEU A 83 2.71 -1.54 -7.25
CA LEU A 83 2.45 -0.44 -8.17
C LEU A 83 3.61 0.55 -8.14
N LYS A 84 4.15 0.87 -9.32
CA LYS A 84 5.27 1.80 -9.50
C LYS A 84 4.93 2.88 -10.51
N GLU A 85 5.45 4.06 -10.28
CA GLU A 85 5.49 5.12 -11.30
C GLU A 85 6.61 4.82 -12.33
N GLU A 86 6.32 4.96 -13.63
CA GLU A 86 7.28 4.67 -14.73
C GLU A 86 8.58 5.48 -14.60
N GLY A 87 8.48 6.74 -14.15
CA GLY A 87 9.63 7.62 -13.91
C GLY A 87 10.62 7.10 -12.86
N VAL A 88 10.21 6.16 -12.00
CA VAL A 88 11.06 5.54 -10.97
C VAL A 88 12.10 4.59 -11.57
N GLN A 89 11.83 3.98 -12.73
CA GLN A 89 12.74 3.03 -13.39
C GLN A 89 14.10 3.65 -13.74
N GLY A 90 14.11 4.94 -14.08
CA GLY A 90 15.32 5.65 -14.51
C GLY A 90 16.28 5.99 -13.36
N ALA A 91 15.78 6.13 -12.13
CA ALA A 91 16.57 6.59 -10.97
C ALA A 91 16.81 5.49 -9.91
N GLY A 92 15.84 4.59 -9.70
CA GLY A 92 15.92 3.52 -8.69
C GLY A 92 16.19 2.11 -9.26
N GLY A 93 16.20 1.98 -10.59
CA GLY A 93 16.30 0.69 -11.28
C GLY A 93 15.01 -0.14 -11.22
N ALA A 94 15.00 -1.24 -11.98
CA ALA A 94 13.87 -2.16 -12.03
C ALA A 94 13.83 -3.12 -10.86
N LEU A 95 12.61 -3.54 -10.50
CA LEU A 95 12.41 -4.62 -9.54
C LEU A 95 13.12 -5.86 -10.07
N HIS A 96 14.16 -6.31 -9.35
CA HIS A 96 14.96 -7.44 -9.78
C HIS A 96 14.20 -8.75 -9.52
N MET A 97 13.39 -9.17 -10.50
CA MET A 97 12.52 -10.34 -10.38
C MET A 97 13.26 -11.64 -9.96
N PRO A 98 14.48 -11.94 -10.46
CA PRO A 98 15.27 -13.06 -9.93
C PRO A 98 15.63 -12.92 -8.45
N GLY A 99 15.87 -11.69 -7.99
CA GLY A 99 16.11 -11.39 -6.57
C GLY A 99 14.87 -11.66 -5.71
N LEU A 100 13.69 -11.28 -6.18
CA LEU A 100 12.42 -11.59 -5.48
C LEU A 100 12.16 -13.09 -5.36
N VAL A 101 12.54 -13.83 -6.38
CA VAL A 101 12.53 -15.30 -6.36
C VAL A 101 13.45 -15.86 -5.26
N GLN A 102 14.64 -15.29 -5.08
CA GLN A 102 15.57 -15.69 -4.02
C GLN A 102 15.06 -15.34 -2.62
N LEU A 103 14.21 -14.32 -2.52
CA LEU A 103 13.50 -13.95 -1.29
C LEU A 103 12.29 -14.86 -1.00
N ASP A 104 12.09 -15.94 -1.77
CA ASP A 104 11.02 -16.92 -1.56
C ASP A 104 9.60 -16.32 -1.64
N LEU A 105 9.43 -15.28 -2.46
CA LEU A 105 8.11 -14.72 -2.79
C LEU A 105 7.32 -15.61 -3.78
N ARG A 106 7.74 -16.86 -3.98
CA ARG A 106 7.16 -17.78 -4.98
C ARG A 106 5.75 -18.27 -4.64
N GLY A 107 5.35 -18.18 -3.37
CA GLY A 107 4.02 -18.55 -2.91
C GLY A 107 2.96 -17.46 -3.06
N THR A 108 3.31 -16.33 -3.67
CA THR A 108 2.46 -15.15 -3.74
C THR A 108 2.20 -14.78 -5.19
N ASP A 109 0.93 -14.60 -5.56
CA ASP A 109 0.56 -14.07 -6.87
C ASP A 109 0.98 -12.60 -6.96
N LEU A 110 2.21 -12.35 -7.41
CA LEU A 110 2.78 -11.02 -7.56
C LEU A 110 2.36 -10.39 -8.89
N ILE A 111 1.65 -9.28 -8.82
CA ILE A 111 1.27 -8.44 -9.94
C ILE A 111 2.08 -7.15 -9.84
N VAL A 112 2.84 -6.82 -10.89
CA VAL A 112 3.58 -5.55 -10.96
C VAL A 112 2.89 -4.63 -11.97
N GLY A 113 2.45 -3.47 -11.50
CA GLY A 113 1.87 -2.42 -12.33
C GLY A 113 2.83 -1.26 -12.49
N LEU A 114 3.11 -0.86 -13.74
CA LEU A 114 3.83 0.37 -14.07
C LEU A 114 2.81 1.39 -14.58
N LEU A 115 2.80 2.58 -13.98
CA LEU A 115 1.81 3.63 -14.24
C LEU A 115 2.49 4.95 -14.58
N PRO A 116 1.88 5.80 -15.41
CA PRO A 116 2.55 6.96 -15.98
C PRO A 116 2.92 8.05 -14.96
N ASP A 117 2.21 8.12 -13.83
CA ASP A 117 2.39 9.19 -12.84
C ASP A 117 1.88 8.77 -11.45
N ALA A 118 2.30 9.51 -10.41
CA ALA A 118 1.93 9.24 -9.02
C ALA A 118 0.42 9.25 -8.75
N LEU A 119 -0.36 10.11 -9.42
CA LEU A 119 -1.81 10.15 -9.24
C LEU A 119 -2.47 8.88 -9.81
N SER A 120 -1.99 8.40 -10.96
CA SER A 120 -2.42 7.14 -11.55
C SER A 120 -2.11 5.95 -10.63
N VAL A 121 -0.90 5.90 -10.03
CA VAL A 121 -0.53 4.88 -9.03
C VAL A 121 -1.51 4.89 -7.85
N LEU A 122 -1.75 6.06 -7.25
CA LEU A 122 -2.63 6.19 -6.08
C LEU A 122 -4.09 5.83 -6.41
N ARG A 123 -4.58 6.19 -7.58
CA ARG A 123 -5.94 5.81 -8.05
C ARG A 123 -6.08 4.31 -8.18
N VAL A 124 -5.12 3.64 -8.81
CA VAL A 124 -5.16 2.19 -8.96
C VAL A 124 -5.01 1.51 -7.60
N ALA A 125 -4.12 1.99 -6.73
CA ALA A 125 -3.99 1.47 -5.37
C ALA A 125 -5.31 1.52 -4.59
N ALA A 126 -6.03 2.65 -4.67
CA ALA A 126 -7.32 2.85 -4.00
C ALA A 126 -8.41 1.88 -4.47
N GLU A 127 -8.35 1.42 -5.73
CA GLU A 127 -9.25 0.39 -6.23
C GLU A 127 -8.78 -1.03 -5.86
N VAL A 128 -7.48 -1.31 -5.91
CA VAL A 128 -6.92 -2.62 -5.56
C VAL A 128 -7.17 -2.96 -4.09
N VAL A 129 -7.03 -2.02 -3.15
CA VAL A 129 -7.30 -2.27 -1.72
C VAL A 129 -8.76 -2.63 -1.42
N ARG A 130 -9.66 -2.51 -2.41
CA ARG A 130 -11.07 -2.93 -2.31
C ARG A 130 -11.29 -4.36 -2.81
N CYS A 131 -10.33 -4.95 -3.51
CA CYS A 131 -10.40 -6.33 -3.98
C CYS A 131 -10.14 -7.30 -2.81
N ALA A 132 -11.01 -8.29 -2.64
CA ALA A 132 -10.89 -9.26 -1.54
C ALA A 132 -9.63 -10.15 -1.63
N ASP A 133 -9.15 -10.42 -2.85
CA ASP A 133 -7.98 -11.27 -3.09
C ASP A 133 -6.64 -10.53 -2.94
N ALA A 134 -6.67 -9.19 -2.87
CA ALA A 134 -5.48 -8.38 -2.68
C ALA A 134 -5.04 -8.44 -1.21
N GLY A 135 -4.04 -9.26 -0.92
CA GLY A 135 -3.51 -9.45 0.43
C GLY A 135 -2.59 -8.31 0.88
N ILE A 136 -1.79 -7.78 -0.04
CA ILE A 136 -0.86 -6.65 0.20
C ILE A 136 -0.80 -5.78 -1.05
N VAL A 137 -0.83 -4.45 -0.85
CA VAL A 137 -0.58 -3.47 -1.90
C VAL A 137 0.65 -2.68 -1.54
N VAL A 138 1.65 -2.67 -2.43
CA VAL A 138 2.86 -1.85 -2.31
C VAL A 138 2.78 -0.71 -3.31
N ILE A 139 3.01 0.51 -2.81
CA ILE A 139 3.00 1.74 -3.60
C ILE A 139 4.43 2.28 -3.60
N GLU A 140 5.07 2.31 -4.75
CA GLU A 140 6.42 2.84 -4.92
C GLU A 140 6.36 4.11 -5.77
N LEU A 141 6.58 5.25 -5.12
CA LEU A 141 6.54 6.59 -5.72
C LEU A 141 7.91 7.25 -5.64
N TRP A 142 8.18 8.16 -6.57
CA TRP A 142 9.32 9.05 -6.51
C TRP A 142 8.91 10.41 -5.94
N ARG A 143 9.56 10.85 -4.85
CA ARG A 143 9.26 12.11 -4.12
C ARG A 143 7.82 12.16 -3.56
N SER A 144 7.56 13.16 -2.71
CA SER A 144 6.22 13.39 -2.17
C SER A 144 5.26 13.81 -3.30
N PRO A 145 4.12 13.12 -3.51
CA PRO A 145 3.09 13.55 -4.46
C PRO A 145 2.41 14.81 -3.91
N GLY A 146 2.98 16.00 -4.16
CA GLY A 146 2.43 17.21 -3.57
C GLY A 146 3.22 18.51 -3.66
N ARG A 147 4.25 18.67 -4.49
CA ARG A 147 4.72 20.01 -4.87
C ARG A 147 4.24 20.34 -6.28
N TRP A 148 2.99 20.79 -6.36
CA TRP A 148 2.48 21.55 -7.50
C TRP A 148 3.02 22.97 -7.36
N THR A 149 4.19 23.24 -7.96
CA THR A 149 4.63 24.61 -8.25
C THR A 149 4.15 25.00 -9.63
#